data_AF-A0A1I6HKS2-F1
#
_entry.id   AF-A0A1I6HKS2-F1
#
_cell.length_a   1.000
_cell.length_b   1.000
_cell.length_c   1.000
_cell.angle_alpha   90.00
_cell.angle_beta   90.00
_cell.angle_gamma   90.00
#
_symmetry.space_group_name_H-M   'P 1'
#
loop_
_entity.id
_entity.type
_entity.pdbx_description
1 polymer ?
#
loop_
_entity_poly.entity_id
_entity_poly.type
_entity_poly.pdbx_seq_one_letter_code
_entity_poly.pdbx_strand_id
1 'polypeptide(L)'
;MAMSASTSQSAVEPDDSVSMAVVRAVSSAADRPVLELPPLYEAIDPDALDALFDGHRTAGRIEFRYAGFRVTVRADRTVSVSPVE
;
A
#
# COMPACT_ATOMS: atom_id res chain seq x y z
N MET A 1 19.63 31.07 -13.49
CA MET A 1 18.68 30.99 -12.36
C MET A 1 17.34 30.50 -12.91
N ALA A 2 17.07 29.19 -12.79
CA ALA A 2 15.77 28.57 -13.02
C ALA A 2 15.83 27.19 -12.36
N MET A 3 15.31 27.12 -11.13
CA MET A 3 15.12 25.87 -10.40
C MET A 3 13.98 25.12 -11.09
N SER A 4 14.31 24.02 -11.78
CA SER A 4 13.28 23.07 -12.22
C SER A 4 12.95 22.19 -11.03
N ALA A 5 11.74 22.36 -10.49
CA ALA A 5 11.18 21.51 -9.47
C ALA A 5 11.10 20.08 -10.04
N SER A 6 11.90 19.19 -9.47
CA SER A 6 11.85 17.77 -9.76
C SER A 6 10.62 17.20 -9.06
N THR A 7 9.49 17.19 -9.76
CA THR A 7 8.29 16.45 -9.32
C THR A 7 8.68 14.98 -9.29
N SER A 8 9.00 14.48 -8.09
CA SER A 8 9.25 13.06 -7.85
C SER A 8 7.93 12.31 -8.00
N GLN A 9 7.59 12.00 -9.25
CA GLN A 9 6.54 11.07 -9.56
C GLN A 9 7.15 9.68 -9.42
N SER A 10 7.05 9.09 -8.23
CA SER A 10 7.37 7.68 -8.01
C SER A 10 6.34 6.85 -8.77
N ALA A 11 6.63 6.56 -10.04
CA ALA A 11 5.94 5.52 -10.77
C ALA A 11 6.17 4.21 -10.01
N VAL A 12 5.09 3.62 -9.49
CA VAL A 12 5.14 2.25 -8.97
C VAL A 12 5.59 1.36 -10.13
N GLU A 13 6.78 0.77 -10.03
CA GLU A 13 7.23 -0.19 -11.02
C GLU A 13 6.24 -1.37 -11.01
N PRO A 14 5.88 -1.96 -12.16
CA PRO A 14 4.84 -2.99 -12.24
C PRO A 14 5.18 -4.29 -11.51
N ASP A 15 6.40 -4.41 -10.98
CA ASP A 15 6.96 -5.52 -10.19
C ASP A 15 6.79 -5.31 -8.67
N ASP A 16 6.27 -4.16 -8.25
CA ASP A 16 6.13 -3.85 -6.84
C ASP A 16 4.84 -4.48 -6.29
N SER A 17 5.00 -5.57 -5.53
CA SER A 17 3.91 -6.35 -4.95
C SER A 17 2.90 -5.47 -4.23
N VAL A 18 1.62 -5.82 -4.33
CA VAL A 18 0.53 -5.03 -3.71
C VAL A 18 0.70 -4.93 -2.20
N SER A 19 1.26 -5.98 -1.60
CA SER A 19 1.69 -6.01 -0.21
C SER A 19 2.71 -4.91 0.13
N MET A 20 3.73 -4.70 -0.69
CA MET A 20 4.74 -3.68 -0.47
C MET A 20 4.17 -2.26 -0.68
N ALA A 21 3.27 -2.08 -1.64
CA ALA A 21 2.53 -0.83 -1.83
C ALA A 21 1.68 -0.47 -0.59
N VAL A 22 1.00 -1.44 0.01
CA VAL A 22 0.27 -1.24 1.27
C VAL A 22 1.20 -0.80 2.39
N VAL A 23 2.29 -1.53 2.62
CA VAL A 23 3.20 -1.27 3.72
C VAL A 23 3.81 0.13 3.61
N ARG A 24 4.21 0.55 2.41
CA ARG A 24 4.68 1.92 2.15
C ARG A 24 3.61 2.97 2.38
N ALA A 25 2.38 2.73 1.92
CA ALA A 25 1.29 3.68 2.11
C ALA A 25 0.97 3.89 3.59
N VAL A 26 1.00 2.82 4.39
CA VAL A 26 0.78 2.89 5.84
C VAL A 26 1.97 3.55 6.54
N SER A 27 3.20 3.21 6.16
CA SER A 27 4.42 3.83 6.70
C SER A 27 4.43 5.34 6.48
N SER A 28 4.05 5.79 5.29
CA SER A 28 3.90 7.20 4.97
C SER A 28 2.79 7.87 5.78
N ALA A 29 1.63 7.22 5.91
CA ALA A 29 0.50 7.74 6.70
C ALA A 29 0.77 7.79 8.21
N ALA A 30 1.56 6.84 8.73
CA ALA A 30 1.93 6.73 10.12
C ALA A 30 3.14 7.60 10.49
N ASP A 31 3.82 8.20 9.51
CA ASP A 31 5.11 8.88 9.65
C ASP A 31 6.14 8.02 10.40
N ARG A 32 6.17 6.72 10.09
CA ARG A 32 7.05 5.74 10.73
C ARG A 32 7.68 4.82 9.71
N PRO A 33 8.94 4.41 9.90
CA PRO A 33 9.57 3.45 9.02
C PRO A 33 8.83 2.11 9.09
N VAL A 34 8.80 1.42 7.94
CA VAL A 34 8.19 0.08 7.79
C VAL A 34 8.66 -0.93 8.85
N LEU A 35 9.92 -0.81 9.26
CA LEU A 35 10.55 -1.68 10.26
C LEU A 35 10.00 -1.48 11.68
N GLU A 36 9.40 -0.31 11.95
CA GLU A 36 8.74 0.01 13.24
C GLU A 36 7.24 -0.24 13.20
N LEU A 37 6.67 -0.53 12.03
CA LEU A 37 5.29 -0.98 11.92
C LEU A 37 5.18 -2.45 12.33
N PRO A 38 4.03 -2.87 12.91
CA PRO A 38 3.77 -4.28 13.13
C PRO A 38 3.85 -5.04 11.80
N PRO A 39 4.32 -6.29 11.75
CA PRO A 39 4.39 -7.05 10.50
C PRO A 39 3.03 -7.15 9.80
N LEU A 40 2.99 -6.95 8.47
CA LEU A 40 1.74 -6.97 7.70
C LEU A 40 0.97 -8.29 7.86
N TYR A 41 1.71 -9.39 7.99
CA TYR A 41 1.21 -10.75 8.29
C TYR A 41 0.31 -10.84 9.53
N GLU A 42 0.41 -9.91 10.50
CA GLU A 42 -0.49 -9.89 11.67
C GLU A 42 -1.91 -9.45 11.31
N ALA A 43 -2.08 -8.67 10.23
CA ALA A 43 -3.38 -8.20 9.77
C ALA A 43 -3.86 -8.96 8.53
N ILE A 44 -2.96 -9.23 7.59
CA ILE A 44 -3.27 -9.94 6.34
C ILE A 44 -2.03 -10.63 5.80
N ASP A 45 -2.23 -11.80 5.20
CA ASP A 45 -1.16 -12.51 4.50
C ASP A 45 -0.77 -11.74 3.22
N PRO A 46 0.47 -11.22 3.10
CA PRO A 46 0.90 -10.45 1.95
C PRO A 46 1.07 -11.29 0.69
N ASP A 47 1.42 -12.57 0.79
CA ASP A 47 1.50 -13.47 -0.36
C ASP A 47 0.10 -13.78 -0.89
N ALA A 48 -0.88 -13.99 -0.02
CA ALA A 48 -2.27 -14.16 -0.42
C ALA A 48 -2.87 -12.86 -0.99
N LEU A 49 -2.49 -11.71 -0.44
CA LEU A 49 -2.86 -10.40 -0.97
C LEU A 49 -2.30 -10.23 -2.39
N ASP A 50 -1.00 -10.51 -2.56
CA ASP A 50 -0.35 -10.43 -3.85
C ASP A 50 -0.98 -11.39 -4.86
N ALA A 51 -1.17 -12.66 -4.49
CA ALA A 51 -1.86 -13.66 -5.31
C ALA A 51 -3.29 -13.27 -5.69
N LEU A 52 -4.01 -12.50 -4.85
CA LEU A 52 -5.35 -12.02 -5.18
C LEU A 52 -5.32 -10.96 -6.30
N PHE A 53 -4.23 -10.19 -6.39
CA PHE A 53 -4.06 -9.10 -7.35
C PHE A 53 -3.07 -9.41 -8.49
N ASP A 54 -2.41 -10.57 -8.45
CA ASP A 54 -1.53 -11.09 -9.51
C ASP A 54 -2.32 -11.50 -10.77
N GLY A 55 -3.60 -11.84 -10.63
CA GLY A 55 -4.49 -12.15 -11.74
C GLY A 55 -5.14 -10.95 -12.43
N HIS A 56 -5.73 -11.16 -13.62
CA HIS A 56 -6.57 -10.17 -14.33
C HIS A 56 -7.94 -9.93 -13.68
N ARG A 57 -8.00 -9.88 -12.35
CA ARG A 57 -9.24 -9.60 -11.62
C ARG A 57 -9.57 -8.13 -11.82
N THR A 58 -10.54 -7.84 -12.68
CA THR A 58 -11.02 -6.49 -12.99
C THR A 58 -11.92 -5.88 -11.92
N ALA A 59 -12.32 -6.68 -10.91
CA ALA A 59 -13.15 -6.22 -9.81
C ALA A 59 -12.76 -6.92 -8.50
N GLY A 60 -12.30 -6.13 -7.53
CA GLY A 60 -11.92 -6.60 -6.20
C GLY A 60 -11.55 -5.41 -5.33
N ARG A 61 -12.04 -5.41 -4.09
CA ARG A 61 -11.66 -4.45 -3.06
C ARG A 61 -11.43 -5.21 -1.77
N ILE A 62 -10.26 -5.07 -1.18
CA ILE A 62 -9.98 -5.52 0.18
C ILE A 62 -9.92 -4.29 1.06
N GLU A 63 -10.57 -4.38 2.22
CA GLU A 63 -10.42 -3.39 3.28
C GLU A 63 -10.06 -4.12 4.57
N PHE A 64 -8.98 -3.69 5.22
CA PHE A 64 -8.53 -4.25 6.49
C PHE A 64 -7.94 -3.18 7.39
N ARG A 65 -7.81 -3.51 8.68
CA ARG A 65 -7.22 -2.62 9.68
C ARG A 65 -5.80 -3.08 9.96
N TYR A 66 -4.87 -2.14 9.97
CA TYR A 66 -3.45 -2.41 10.20
C TYR A 66 -2.79 -1.19 10.83
N ALA A 67 -2.02 -1.40 11.90
CA ALA A 67 -1.32 -0.35 12.65
C ALA A 67 -2.21 0.84 13.11
N GLY A 68 -3.51 0.64 13.33
CA GLY A 68 -4.44 1.73 13.67
C GLY A 68 -4.91 2.55 12.47
N PHE A 69 -4.68 2.06 11.25
CA PHE A 69 -5.19 2.63 10.01
C PHE A 69 -6.08 1.62 9.29
N ARG A 70 -7.05 2.12 8.53
CA ARG A 70 -7.83 1.36 7.56
C ARG A 70 -7.17 1.46 6.20
N VAL A 71 -6.71 0.31 5.73
CA VAL A 71 -6.13 0.13 4.41
C VAL A 71 -7.21 -0.38 3.48
N THR A 72 -7.42 0.31 2.37
CA THR A 72 -8.25 -0.13 1.25
C THR A 72 -7.34 -0.38 0.06
N VAL A 73 -7.40 -1.59 -0.48
CA VAL A 73 -6.72 -1.98 -1.72
C VAL A 73 -7.76 -2.30 -2.76
N ARG A 74 -7.62 -1.73 -3.96
CA ARG A 74 -8.50 -1.97 -5.09
C ARG A 74 -7.75 -2.68 -6.22
N ALA A 75 -8.52 -3.37 -7.07
CA ALA A 75 -8.02 -4.14 -8.21
C ALA A 75 -7.27 -3.32 -9.27
N ASP A 76 -7.47 -2.01 -9.32
CA ASP A 76 -6.69 -1.06 -10.12
C ASP A 76 -5.31 -0.74 -9.50
N ARG A 77 -4.87 -1.52 -8.50
CA ARG A 77 -3.66 -1.32 -7.68
C ARG A 77 -3.68 0.01 -6.90
N THR A 78 -4.85 0.62 -6.74
CA THR A 78 -5.01 1.80 -5.91
C THR A 78 -5.06 1.40 -4.43
N VAL A 79 -4.10 1.91 -3.65
CA VAL A 79 -4.05 1.78 -2.20
C VAL A 79 -4.48 3.10 -1.56
N SER A 80 -5.44 3.05 -0.64
CA SER A 80 -5.86 4.19 0.16
C SER A 80 -5.75 3.85 1.64
N VAL A 81 -5.15 4.75 2.41
CA VAL A 81 -4.99 4.59 3.86
C VAL A 81 -5.74 5.73 4.54
N SER A 82 -6.54 5.38 5.55
CA SER A 82 -7.31 6.34 6.35
C SER A 82 -7.16 6.00 7.84
N PRO A 83 -7.04 6.98 8.74
CA PRO A 83 -7.06 6.71 10.17
C PRO A 83 -8.38 6.05 10.57
N VAL A 84 -8.35 5.06 11.47
CA VAL A 84 -9.57 4.60 12.16
C VAL A 84 -9.72 5.40 13.44
N GLU A 85 -10.70 6.29 13.48
CA GLU A 85 -11.15 6.97 14.72
C GLU A 85 -11.65 5.97 15.78
#